data_AF-A0A956N394-F1
#
_entry.id   AF-A0A956N394-F1
#
_cell.length_a   1.000
_cell.length_b   1.000
_cell.length_c   1.000
_cell.angle_alpha   90.00
_cell.angle_beta   90.00
_cell.angle_gamma   90.00
#
_symmetry.space_group_name_H-M   'P 1'
#
loop_
_entity.id
_entity.type
_entity.pdbx_description
1 polymer ?
#
loop_
_entity_poly.entity_id
_entity_poly.type
_entity_poly.pdbx_seq_one_letter_code
_entity_poly.pdbx_strand_id
1 'polypeptide(L)'
;MKTFLINLFFIICTFTVNSKDFDFFDFHHNVLWNYYNENYKTVIDEINSHQDSIITYNDVWQGIFFRLQMYSAIQLKDKDLLQDLINKHQALIDRYIGYDAIYLAEDFDKVADKKLKNTFNDSTQVIINETISDNGNYELAYYLLKLNRNKSFHRNNATWETTANMFDSTFVIDSLFINKIDKISTILTNKYLPKITKLIDEYGFPTAKNYGNIADIAWSVIHHSNDETIVKYYPTIEKLYTTYQISSIDFAYYYDRYSLIVNNVQYYGTQFVKDKATGKFIMSPVQLPDDLETINE
;
A
#
# COMPACT_ATOMS: atom_id res chain seq x y z
N MET A 1 22.97 -5.78 8.54
CA MET A 1 23.23 -5.34 9.93
C MET A 1 23.02 -3.84 10.13
N LYS A 2 23.61 -2.94 9.30
CA LYS A 2 23.40 -1.47 9.41
C LYS A 2 21.94 -1.03 9.22
N THR A 3 21.20 -1.62 8.27
CA THR A 3 19.77 -1.29 8.02
C THR A 3 18.84 -1.76 9.14
N PHE A 4 19.16 -2.87 9.80
CA PHE A 4 18.40 -3.40 10.93
C PHE A 4 18.56 -2.50 12.17
N LEU A 5 19.77 -1.98 12.41
CA LEU A 5 20.06 -1.04 13.50
C LEU A 5 19.41 0.34 13.26
N ILE A 6 19.30 0.81 12.01
CA ILE A 6 18.61 2.06 11.68
C ILE A 6 17.10 1.96 11.91
N ASN A 7 16.48 0.83 11.54
CA ASN A 7 15.06 0.59 11.82
C ASN A 7 14.80 0.44 13.33
N LEU A 8 15.69 -0.25 14.07
CA LEU A 8 15.60 -0.37 15.52
C LEU A 8 15.79 0.98 16.23
N PHE A 9 16.63 1.87 15.69
CA PHE A 9 16.84 3.22 16.25
C PHE A 9 15.64 4.14 16.01
N PHE A 10 14.96 4.04 14.85
CA PHE A 10 13.69 4.73 14.59
C PHE A 10 12.56 4.22 15.52
N ILE A 11 12.57 2.93 15.83
CA ILE A 11 11.63 2.30 16.78
C ILE A 11 11.92 2.73 18.22
N ILE A 12 13.18 2.90 18.63
CA ILE A 12 13.50 3.30 20.02
C ILE A 12 13.26 4.81 20.24
N CYS A 13 13.52 5.66 19.24
CA CYS A 13 13.30 7.12 19.36
C CYS A 13 11.83 7.55 19.33
N THR A 14 10.90 6.67 18.94
CA THR A 14 9.46 6.99 18.84
C THR A 14 8.67 6.67 20.11
N PHE A 15 9.26 5.99 21.11
CA PHE A 15 8.55 5.47 22.29
C PHE A 15 8.96 6.13 23.62
N THR A 16 8.98 7.47 23.65
CA THR A 16 8.77 8.22 24.90
C THR A 16 7.35 8.78 24.95
N VAL A 17 6.36 7.90 24.75
CA VAL A 17 4.97 8.24 25.04
C VAL A 17 4.79 8.09 26.55
N ASN A 18 4.68 9.21 27.26
CA ASN A 18 4.29 9.20 28.67
C ASN A 18 2.83 8.72 28.73
N SER A 19 2.64 7.44 29.04
CA SER A 19 1.44 6.62 28.89
C SER A 19 0.34 6.88 29.93
N LYS A 20 0.10 8.13 30.35
CA LYS A 20 -0.80 8.34 31.49
C LYS A 20 -2.29 8.58 31.22
N ASP A 21 -2.73 9.08 30.06
CA ASP A 21 -4.16 9.43 29.93
C ASP A 21 -4.82 9.19 28.55
N PHE A 22 -4.13 8.55 27.59
CA PHE A 22 -4.70 8.26 26.27
C PHE A 22 -4.18 6.94 25.74
N ASP A 23 -5.08 5.97 25.53
CA ASP A 23 -4.74 4.74 24.80
C ASP A 23 -4.62 5.08 23.31
N PHE A 24 -3.41 5.51 22.97
CA PHE A 24 -3.03 5.90 21.63
C PHE A 24 -3.37 4.84 20.58
N PHE A 25 -3.20 3.57 20.94
CA PHE A 25 -3.40 2.47 20.00
C PHE A 25 -4.87 2.22 19.75
N ASP A 26 -5.70 2.23 20.79
CA ASP A 26 -7.15 2.14 20.64
C ASP A 26 -7.71 3.32 19.81
N PHE A 27 -7.23 4.52 20.09
CA PHE A 27 -7.62 5.70 19.31
C PHE A 27 -7.21 5.58 17.84
N HIS A 28 -5.94 5.29 17.58
CA HIS A 28 -5.44 5.13 16.21
C HIS A 28 -6.20 4.02 15.46
N HIS A 29 -6.47 2.90 16.15
CA HIS A 29 -7.24 1.80 15.59
C HIS A 29 -8.65 2.22 15.21
N ASN A 30 -9.35 2.92 16.10
CA ASN A 30 -10.71 3.38 15.87
C ASN A 30 -10.79 4.38 14.69
N VAL A 31 -9.85 5.33 14.64
CA VAL A 31 -9.72 6.28 13.52
C VAL A 31 -9.52 5.53 12.19
N LEU A 32 -8.60 4.58 12.14
CA LEU A 32 -8.38 3.77 10.93
C LEU A 32 -9.58 2.92 10.57
N TRP A 33 -10.23 2.30 11.57
CA TRP A 33 -11.44 1.51 11.38
C TRP A 33 -12.55 2.35 10.72
N ASN A 34 -12.80 3.55 11.23
CA ASN A 34 -13.77 4.47 10.64
C ASN A 34 -13.37 4.89 9.23
N TYR A 35 -12.08 5.16 8.98
CA TYR A 35 -11.59 5.51 7.65
C TYR A 35 -11.83 4.39 6.63
N TYR A 36 -11.49 3.15 6.98
CA TYR A 36 -11.66 1.99 6.09
C TYR A 36 -13.12 1.59 5.86
N ASN A 37 -14.01 1.92 6.80
CA ASN A 37 -15.46 1.72 6.65
C ASN A 37 -16.17 2.96 6.05
N GLU A 38 -15.43 3.89 5.46
CA GLU A 38 -15.95 5.10 4.81
C GLU A 38 -16.70 6.07 5.74
N ASN A 39 -16.52 5.95 7.06
CA ASN A 39 -17.06 6.84 8.08
C ASN A 39 -16.20 8.12 8.22
N TYR A 40 -15.92 8.80 7.10
CA TYR A 40 -14.96 9.89 7.01
C TYR A 40 -15.27 11.07 7.95
N LYS A 41 -16.55 11.37 8.18
CA LYS A 41 -16.94 12.42 9.12
C LYS A 41 -16.54 12.05 10.56
N THR A 42 -16.78 10.80 10.94
CA THR A 42 -16.38 10.27 12.25
C THR A 42 -14.87 10.33 12.43
N VAL A 43 -14.08 10.02 11.39
CA VAL A 43 -12.61 10.18 11.41
C VAL A 43 -12.21 11.62 11.76
N ILE A 44 -12.83 12.61 11.12
CA ILE A 44 -12.53 14.03 11.38
C ILE A 44 -12.93 14.42 12.80
N ASP A 45 -14.12 14.03 13.25
CA ASP A 45 -14.66 14.35 14.58
C ASP A 45 -13.82 13.70 15.69
N GLU A 46 -13.41 12.44 15.52
CA GLU A 46 -12.53 11.72 16.45
C GLU A 46 -11.15 12.37 16.55
N ILE A 47 -10.55 12.77 15.43
CA ILE A 47 -9.25 13.43 15.46
C ILE A 47 -9.33 14.83 16.06
N ASN A 48 -10.38 15.59 15.77
CA ASN A 48 -10.57 16.92 16.34
C ASN A 48 -10.82 16.87 17.86
N SER A 49 -11.60 15.91 18.35
CA SER A 49 -11.87 15.75 19.78
C SER A 49 -10.63 15.34 20.60
N HIS A 50 -9.58 14.84 19.96
CA HIS A 50 -8.33 14.43 20.60
C HIS A 50 -7.12 15.26 20.16
N GLN A 51 -7.35 16.43 19.56
CA GLN A 51 -6.27 17.25 18.99
C GLN A 51 -5.21 17.63 20.04
N ASP A 52 -5.63 17.98 21.24
CA ASP A 52 -4.73 18.34 22.35
C ASP A 52 -3.84 17.18 22.79
N SER A 53 -4.33 15.94 22.68
CA SER A 53 -3.50 14.75 22.91
C SER A 53 -2.56 14.51 21.73
N ILE A 54 -3.05 14.68 20.49
CA ILE A 54 -2.27 14.43 19.28
C ILE A 54 -1.02 15.32 19.20
N ILE A 55 -1.14 16.61 19.55
CA ILE A 55 -0.02 17.56 19.48
C ILE A 55 1.13 17.22 20.45
N THR A 56 0.89 16.35 21.44
CA THR A 56 1.93 15.90 22.38
C THR A 56 2.82 14.79 21.81
N TYR A 57 2.38 14.13 20.72
CA TYR A 57 3.21 13.13 20.04
C TYR A 57 4.30 13.77 19.19
N ASN A 58 5.27 12.97 18.77
CA ASN A 58 6.23 13.42 17.76
C ASN A 58 5.54 13.76 16.44
N ASP A 59 6.22 14.56 15.61
CA ASP A 59 5.69 15.09 14.36
C ASP A 59 5.27 13.99 13.36
N VAL A 60 5.80 12.76 13.45
CA VAL A 60 5.40 11.63 12.60
C VAL A 60 3.95 11.22 12.88
N TRP A 61 3.60 11.06 14.16
CA TRP A 61 2.25 10.67 14.58
C TRP A 61 1.23 11.76 14.33
N GLN A 62 1.60 13.01 14.64
CA GLN A 62 0.82 14.17 14.25
C GLN A 62 0.51 14.15 12.75
N GLY A 63 1.53 13.91 11.92
CA GLY A 63 1.37 13.81 10.48
C GLY A 63 0.50 12.64 9.99
N ILE A 64 0.40 11.53 10.73
CA ILE A 64 -0.51 10.42 10.39
C ILE A 64 -1.97 10.83 10.58
N PHE A 65 -2.33 11.39 11.73
CA PHE A 65 -3.71 11.83 11.99
C PHE A 65 -4.13 12.97 11.07
N PHE A 66 -3.27 13.97 10.86
CA PHE A 66 -3.61 15.06 9.94
C PHE A 66 -3.78 14.58 8.49
N ARG A 67 -3.01 13.56 8.06
CA ARG A 67 -3.25 12.88 6.79
C ARG A 67 -4.63 12.24 6.73
N LEU A 68 -5.02 11.50 7.75
CA LEU A 68 -6.34 10.84 7.82
C LEU A 68 -7.49 11.86 7.80
N GLN A 69 -7.35 13.02 8.45
CA GLN A 69 -8.31 14.11 8.35
C GLN A 69 -8.39 14.70 6.94
N MET A 70 -7.24 15.00 6.33
CA MET A 70 -7.20 15.54 4.97
C MET A 70 -7.83 14.58 3.95
N TYR A 71 -7.51 13.27 4.02
CA TYR A 71 -8.15 12.29 3.12
C TYR A 71 -9.63 12.17 3.38
N SER A 72 -10.06 12.18 4.63
CA SER A 72 -11.47 12.15 4.97
C SER A 72 -12.21 13.37 4.39
N ALA A 73 -11.63 14.57 4.48
CA ALA A 73 -12.18 15.78 3.86
C ALA A 73 -12.27 15.67 2.33
N ILE A 74 -11.24 15.10 1.69
CA ILE A 74 -11.24 14.82 0.24
C ILE A 74 -12.36 13.86 -0.13
N GLN A 75 -12.53 12.75 0.59
CA GLN A 75 -13.57 11.75 0.31
C GLN A 75 -14.99 12.32 0.53
N LEU A 76 -15.15 13.19 1.54
CA LEU A 76 -16.37 13.97 1.75
C LEU A 76 -16.60 15.07 0.70
N LYS A 77 -15.59 15.39 -0.12
CA LYS A 77 -15.58 16.50 -1.07
C LYS A 77 -15.79 17.87 -0.40
N ASP A 78 -15.38 17.99 0.86
CA ASP A 78 -15.48 19.21 1.66
C ASP A 78 -14.22 20.07 1.47
N LYS A 79 -14.33 21.04 0.56
CA LYS A 79 -13.21 21.90 0.16
C LYS A 79 -12.81 22.90 1.23
N ASP A 80 -13.79 23.41 1.96
CA ASP A 80 -13.56 24.43 2.98
C ASP A 80 -12.86 23.79 4.17
N LEU A 81 -13.30 22.60 4.58
CA LEU A 81 -12.61 21.80 5.58
C LEU A 81 -11.18 21.45 5.16
N LEU A 82 -10.99 20.99 3.91
CA LEU A 82 -9.65 20.66 3.43
C LEU A 82 -8.71 21.88 3.48
N GLN A 83 -9.21 23.05 3.07
CA GLN A 83 -8.42 24.29 3.09
C GLN A 83 -8.10 24.72 4.53
N ASP A 84 -9.06 24.61 5.44
CA ASP A 84 -8.86 24.89 6.87
C ASP A 84 -7.78 23.98 7.47
N LEU A 85 -7.85 22.66 7.22
CA LEU A 85 -6.86 21.70 7.68
C LEU A 85 -5.45 22.01 7.13
N ILE A 86 -5.34 22.38 5.85
CA ILE A 86 -4.06 22.75 5.25
C ILE A 86 -3.49 23.99 5.92
N ASN A 87 -4.29 25.04 6.10
CA ASN A 87 -3.86 26.27 6.74
C ASN A 87 -3.42 26.02 8.20
N LYS A 88 -4.20 25.22 8.93
CA LYS A 88 -3.98 24.89 10.34
C LYS A 88 -2.70 24.07 10.55
N HIS A 89 -2.36 23.20 9.60
CA HIS A 89 -1.23 22.27 9.71
C HIS A 89 -0.07 22.57 8.77
N GLN A 90 -0.02 23.78 8.18
CA GLN A 90 1.01 24.17 7.20
C GLN A 90 2.43 23.93 7.71
N ALA A 91 2.74 24.23 8.97
CA ALA A 91 4.07 24.02 9.53
C ALA A 91 4.49 22.53 9.59
N LEU A 92 3.54 21.61 9.77
CA LEU A 92 3.81 20.16 9.72
C LEU A 92 3.92 19.67 8.28
N ILE A 93 3.13 20.27 7.37
CA ILE A 93 3.24 20.10 5.92
C ILE A 93 4.64 20.47 5.44
N ASP A 94 5.17 21.61 5.88
CA ASP A 94 6.48 22.07 5.47
C ASP A 94 7.63 21.24 6.06
N ARG A 95 7.42 20.60 7.23
CA ARG A 95 8.49 19.97 8.02
C ARG A 95 8.64 18.45 7.83
N TYR A 96 7.55 17.72 7.80
CA TYR A 96 7.56 16.24 7.82
C TYR A 96 6.66 15.63 6.77
N ILE A 97 5.57 16.33 6.46
CA ILE A 97 4.62 15.92 5.46
C ILE A 97 4.99 16.68 4.17
N GLY A 98 6.28 16.60 3.80
CA GLY A 98 6.82 17.24 2.61
C GLY A 98 6.06 16.74 1.40
N TYR A 99 5.02 17.47 1.01
CA TYR A 99 4.12 17.23 -0.12
C TYR A 99 3.45 15.84 -0.25
N ASP A 100 3.90 14.78 0.44
CA ASP A 100 3.41 13.40 0.37
C ASP A 100 1.95 13.22 0.80
N ALA A 101 1.45 14.02 1.76
CA ALA A 101 0.02 13.97 2.11
C ALA A 101 -0.87 14.53 1.00
N ILE A 102 -0.44 15.63 0.39
CA ILE A 102 -1.12 16.28 -0.73
C ILE A 102 -1.06 15.34 -1.96
N TYR A 103 0.02 14.55 -2.11
CA TYR A 103 0.23 13.64 -3.24
C TYR A 103 -0.69 12.41 -3.36
N LEU A 104 -1.45 12.12 -2.31
CA LEU A 104 -2.16 10.85 -2.13
C LEU A 104 -3.66 10.93 -2.37
N ALA A 105 -4.20 12.12 -2.60
CA ALA A 105 -5.62 12.26 -2.92
C ALA A 105 -5.93 11.59 -4.27
N GLU A 106 -6.70 10.52 -4.26
CA GLU A 106 -7.21 9.89 -5.49
C GLU A 106 -8.00 10.83 -6.40
N ASP A 107 -8.44 11.96 -5.85
CA ASP A 107 -9.27 12.96 -6.48
C ASP A 107 -8.61 14.35 -6.50
N PHE A 108 -7.28 14.42 -6.60
CA PHE A 108 -6.59 15.71 -6.67
C PHE A 108 -7.06 16.59 -7.84
N ASP A 109 -7.52 15.97 -8.92
CA ASP A 109 -8.15 16.68 -10.04
C ASP A 109 -9.43 17.45 -9.64
N LYS A 110 -10.04 17.11 -8.49
CA LYS A 110 -11.20 17.76 -7.88
C LYS A 110 -10.83 18.81 -6.83
N VAL A 111 -9.54 18.92 -6.46
CA VAL A 111 -9.03 19.99 -5.60
C VAL A 111 -9.07 21.29 -6.40
N ALA A 112 -9.89 22.24 -5.95
CA ALA A 112 -10.10 23.50 -6.65
C ALA A 112 -8.96 24.51 -6.46
N ASP A 113 -8.08 24.27 -5.48
CA ASP A 113 -6.96 25.15 -5.19
C ASP A 113 -5.84 24.97 -6.24
N LYS A 114 -5.64 26.04 -7.02
CA LYS A 114 -4.69 26.08 -8.12
C LYS A 114 -3.23 26.00 -7.64
N LYS A 115 -2.91 26.53 -6.47
CA LYS A 115 -1.53 26.53 -5.94
C LYS A 115 -1.15 25.12 -5.49
N LEU A 116 -2.03 24.46 -4.75
CA LEU A 116 -1.89 23.06 -4.36
C LEU A 116 -1.81 22.13 -5.57
N LYS A 117 -2.63 22.38 -6.61
CA LYS A 117 -2.58 21.65 -7.89
C LYS A 117 -1.28 21.85 -8.64
N ASN A 118 -0.79 23.08 -8.72
CA ASN A 118 0.48 23.37 -9.38
C ASN A 118 1.64 22.71 -8.64
N THR A 119 1.71 22.83 -7.32
CA THR A 119 2.82 22.22 -6.58
C THR A 119 2.78 20.69 -6.61
N PHE A 120 1.57 20.10 -6.61
CA PHE A 120 1.40 18.66 -6.84
C PHE A 120 1.92 18.23 -8.21
N ASN A 121 1.54 18.97 -9.25
CA ASN A 121 1.93 18.69 -10.62
C ASN A 121 3.42 18.85 -10.83
N ASP A 122 4.03 19.93 -10.36
CA ASP A 122 5.44 20.24 -10.59
C ASP A 122 6.36 19.16 -10.03
N SER A 123 6.04 18.65 -8.86
CA SER A 123 6.84 17.64 -8.15
C SER A 123 6.54 16.21 -8.59
N THR A 124 5.28 15.89 -8.93
CA THR A 124 4.98 14.63 -9.62
C THR A 124 5.63 14.59 -11.00
N GLN A 125 5.68 15.73 -11.69
CA GLN A 125 6.39 15.91 -12.95
C GLN A 125 7.91 15.76 -12.78
N VAL A 126 8.51 16.32 -11.72
CA VAL A 126 9.93 16.12 -11.42
C VAL A 126 10.22 14.63 -11.23
N ILE A 127 9.46 13.93 -10.38
CA ILE A 127 9.65 12.49 -10.15
C ILE A 127 9.47 11.70 -11.45
N ILE A 128 8.45 12.02 -12.24
CA ILE A 128 8.23 11.41 -13.56
C ILE A 128 9.44 11.64 -14.46
N ASN A 129 9.90 12.88 -14.59
CA ASN A 129 11.03 13.23 -15.46
C ASN A 129 12.34 12.56 -15.01
N GLU A 130 12.49 12.26 -13.72
CA GLU A 130 13.63 11.54 -13.16
C GLU A 130 13.51 10.01 -13.27
N THR A 131 12.28 9.49 -13.35
CA THR A 131 11.99 8.05 -13.24
C THR A 131 11.69 7.37 -14.57
N ILE A 132 11.08 8.08 -15.52
CA ILE A 132 10.68 7.51 -16.82
C ILE A 132 11.81 7.71 -17.83
N SER A 133 12.14 6.66 -18.58
CA SER A 133 13.01 6.80 -19.75
C SER A 133 12.25 7.39 -20.95
N ASP A 134 12.97 7.83 -21.98
CA ASP A 134 12.38 8.43 -23.20
C ASP A 134 11.30 7.56 -23.88
N ASN A 135 11.25 6.25 -23.59
CA ASN A 135 10.28 5.31 -24.16
C ASN A 135 9.09 5.00 -23.26
N GLY A 136 9.00 5.57 -22.05
CA GLY A 136 7.88 5.34 -21.15
C GLY A 136 6.71 6.29 -21.40
N ASN A 137 5.49 5.81 -21.15
CA ASN A 137 4.28 6.59 -21.29
C ASN A 137 3.99 7.38 -20.01
N TYR A 138 3.80 8.70 -20.16
CA TYR A 138 3.56 9.60 -19.05
C TYR A 138 2.28 9.27 -18.26
N GLU A 139 1.17 8.95 -18.95
CA GLU A 139 -0.11 8.63 -18.30
C GLU A 139 0.00 7.36 -17.44
N LEU A 140 0.63 6.32 -17.98
CA LEU A 140 0.87 5.09 -17.24
C LEU A 140 1.77 5.35 -16.02
N ALA A 141 2.87 6.09 -16.19
CA ALA A 141 3.76 6.40 -15.08
C ALA A 141 3.10 7.25 -13.98
N TYR A 142 2.33 8.27 -14.38
CA TYR A 142 1.53 9.07 -13.45
C TYR A 142 0.57 8.19 -12.65
N TYR A 143 -0.10 7.27 -13.34
CA TYR A 143 -1.03 6.34 -12.69
C TYR A 143 -0.31 5.37 -11.75
N LEU A 144 0.83 4.81 -12.15
CA LEU A 144 1.66 3.94 -11.30
C LEU A 144 2.15 4.68 -10.05
N LEU A 145 2.63 5.92 -10.17
CA LEU A 145 3.03 6.73 -9.01
C LEU A 145 1.88 6.94 -8.04
N LYS A 146 0.69 7.27 -8.57
CA LYS A 146 -0.53 7.40 -7.77
C LYS A 146 -0.86 6.10 -7.02
N LEU A 147 -0.73 4.95 -7.68
CA LEU A 147 -0.93 3.65 -7.07
C LEU A 147 0.12 3.33 -5.99
N ASN A 148 1.41 3.62 -6.27
CA ASN A 148 2.50 3.40 -5.32
C ASN A 148 2.22 4.08 -4.00
N ARG A 149 1.81 5.34 -4.12
CA ARG A 149 1.58 6.23 -3.02
C ARG A 149 0.40 5.68 -2.21
N ASN A 150 -0.75 5.42 -2.83
CA ASN A 150 -1.90 4.86 -2.12
C ASN A 150 -1.57 3.54 -1.41
N LYS A 151 -0.88 2.63 -2.09
CA LYS A 151 -0.43 1.37 -1.48
C LYS A 151 0.51 1.61 -0.29
N SER A 152 1.44 2.55 -0.41
CA SER A 152 2.37 2.91 0.67
C SER A 152 1.65 3.53 1.86
N PHE A 153 0.66 4.40 1.63
CA PHE A 153 -0.16 4.98 2.69
C PHE A 153 -0.89 3.89 3.50
N HIS A 154 -1.59 3.01 2.80
CA HIS A 154 -2.33 1.92 3.42
C HIS A 154 -1.42 0.90 4.10
N ARG A 155 -0.30 0.54 3.46
CA ARG A 155 0.69 -0.38 4.03
C ARG A 155 1.32 0.22 5.28
N ASN A 156 1.74 1.48 5.26
CA ASN A 156 2.34 2.14 6.42
C ASN A 156 1.37 2.12 7.60
N ASN A 157 0.10 2.53 7.39
CA ASN A 157 -0.91 2.49 8.43
C ASN A 157 -1.13 1.07 9.00
N ALA A 158 -1.13 0.04 8.14
CA ALA A 158 -1.29 -1.35 8.57
C ALA A 158 -0.02 -1.94 9.26
N THR A 159 1.18 -1.60 8.80
CA THR A 159 2.46 -2.09 9.39
C THR A 159 2.73 -1.49 10.77
N TRP A 160 2.21 -0.29 11.05
CA TRP A 160 2.31 0.30 12.38
C TRP A 160 1.39 -0.37 13.40
N GLU A 161 0.19 -0.81 12.99
CA GLU A 161 -0.64 -1.71 13.81
C GLU A 161 0.08 -3.05 14.07
N THR A 162 0.87 -3.57 13.11
CA THR A 162 1.72 -4.75 13.34
C THR A 162 2.77 -4.50 14.40
N THR A 163 3.44 -3.34 14.34
CA THR A 163 4.51 -3.00 15.27
C THR A 163 3.92 -2.84 16.68
N ALA A 164 2.78 -2.16 16.82
CA ALA A 164 2.04 -2.04 18.08
C ALA A 164 1.64 -3.41 18.65
N ASN A 165 1.02 -4.28 17.84
CA ASN A 165 0.59 -5.63 18.27
C ASN A 165 1.76 -6.57 18.58
N MET A 166 2.91 -6.42 17.90
CA MET A 166 4.11 -7.19 18.20
C MET A 166 4.72 -6.85 19.57
N PHE A 167 4.49 -5.64 20.09
CA PHE A 167 4.97 -5.22 21.41
C PHE A 167 4.03 -5.62 22.55
N ASP A 168 2.75 -5.85 22.29
CA ASP A 168 1.75 -6.18 23.33
C ASP A 168 1.70 -7.67 23.71
N SER A 169 2.78 -8.41 23.42
CA SER A 169 3.08 -9.73 23.96
C SER A 169 2.14 -10.87 23.55
N THR A 170 2.19 -11.29 22.29
CA THR A 170 2.34 -12.70 21.90
C THR A 170 2.73 -12.76 20.43
N PHE A 171 3.57 -13.72 20.05
CA PHE A 171 4.06 -13.95 18.68
C PHE A 171 2.95 -14.40 17.70
N VAL A 172 1.69 -14.09 17.99
CA VAL A 172 0.55 -14.40 17.13
C VAL A 172 0.36 -13.21 16.22
N ILE A 173 0.90 -13.31 14.99
CA ILE A 173 0.36 -12.53 13.88
C ILE A 173 -1.11 -12.92 13.80
N ASP A 174 -1.98 -12.07 14.34
CA ASP A 174 -3.40 -12.38 14.45
C ASP A 174 -3.93 -12.72 13.05
N SER A 175 -4.57 -13.89 12.95
CA SER A 175 -5.25 -14.32 11.72
C SER A 175 -6.30 -13.31 11.26
N LEU A 176 -6.81 -12.44 12.15
CA LEU A 176 -7.66 -11.30 11.83
C LEU A 176 -6.89 -10.17 11.12
N PHE A 177 -5.61 -9.98 11.43
CA PHE A 177 -4.75 -8.94 10.85
C PHE A 177 -4.30 -9.27 9.43
N ILE A 178 -3.81 -10.50 9.17
CA ILE A 178 -3.51 -10.94 7.79
C ILE A 178 -4.77 -10.78 6.93
N ASN A 179 -5.93 -11.15 7.48
CA ASN A 179 -7.21 -11.01 6.83
C ASN A 179 -7.60 -9.53 6.59
N LYS A 180 -7.17 -8.57 7.44
CA LYS A 180 -7.36 -7.13 7.22
C LYS A 180 -6.42 -6.58 6.14
N ILE A 181 -5.13 -6.94 6.14
CA ILE A 181 -4.18 -6.54 5.08
C ILE A 181 -4.59 -7.13 3.73
N ASP A 182 -4.99 -8.40 3.69
CA ASP A 182 -5.48 -9.05 2.47
C ASP A 182 -6.73 -8.36 1.96
N LYS A 183 -7.66 -7.98 2.86
CA LYS A 183 -8.84 -7.19 2.49
C LYS A 183 -8.47 -5.82 1.93
N ILE A 184 -7.58 -5.07 2.56
CA ILE A 184 -7.14 -3.76 2.06
C ILE A 184 -6.46 -3.93 0.70
N SER A 185 -5.57 -4.90 0.56
CA SER A 185 -4.90 -5.21 -0.71
C SER A 185 -5.92 -5.58 -1.79
N THR A 186 -6.94 -6.37 -1.46
CA THR A 186 -8.02 -6.75 -2.37
C THR A 186 -8.90 -5.55 -2.75
N ILE A 187 -9.26 -4.68 -1.80
CA ILE A 187 -10.06 -3.47 -2.04
C ILE A 187 -9.30 -2.53 -2.98
N LEU A 188 -8.02 -2.26 -2.69
CA LEU A 188 -7.19 -1.40 -3.52
C LEU A 188 -6.99 -2.01 -4.90
N THR A 189 -6.67 -3.30 -4.99
CA THR A 189 -6.55 -4.00 -6.28
C THR A 189 -7.83 -3.86 -7.08
N ASN A 190 -9.00 -4.20 -6.52
CA ASN A 190 -10.29 -4.11 -7.24
C ASN A 190 -10.63 -2.69 -7.70
N LYS A 191 -10.29 -1.69 -6.90
CA LYS A 191 -10.51 -0.28 -7.24
C LYS A 191 -9.68 0.17 -8.44
N TYR A 192 -8.44 -0.30 -8.53
CA TYR A 192 -7.47 0.17 -9.51
C TYR A 192 -7.33 -0.73 -10.74
N LEU A 193 -7.74 -2.00 -10.63
CA LEU A 193 -7.60 -3.00 -11.66
C LEU A 193 -8.12 -2.51 -13.03
N PRO A 194 -9.35 -1.95 -13.16
CA PRO A 194 -9.89 -1.61 -14.47
C PRO A 194 -9.06 -0.56 -15.23
N LYS A 195 -8.50 0.42 -14.51
CA LYS A 195 -7.72 1.48 -15.13
C LYS A 195 -6.28 1.04 -15.39
N ILE A 196 -5.65 0.27 -14.50
CA ILE A 196 -4.29 -0.21 -14.76
C ILE A 196 -4.28 -1.21 -15.92
N THR A 197 -5.26 -2.12 -16.01
CA THR A 197 -5.32 -3.09 -17.11
C THR A 197 -5.53 -2.39 -18.44
N LYS A 198 -6.39 -1.36 -18.49
CA LYS A 198 -6.57 -0.54 -19.70
C LYS A 198 -5.24 0.09 -20.16
N LEU A 199 -4.51 0.71 -19.25
CA LEU A 199 -3.23 1.37 -19.58
C LEU A 199 -2.15 0.38 -19.98
N ILE A 200 -2.11 -0.81 -19.35
CA ILE A 200 -1.20 -1.90 -19.73
C ILE A 200 -1.56 -2.45 -21.12
N ASP A 201 -2.85 -2.62 -21.42
CA ASP A 201 -3.29 -3.10 -22.73
C ASP A 201 -2.95 -2.10 -23.85
N GLU A 202 -2.97 -0.81 -23.54
CA GLU A 202 -2.69 0.27 -24.49
C GLU A 202 -1.19 0.52 -24.69
N TYR A 203 -0.40 0.53 -23.61
CA TYR A 203 1.01 0.96 -23.64
C TYR A 203 2.01 -0.16 -23.38
N GLY A 204 1.54 -1.38 -23.13
CA GLY A 204 2.35 -2.50 -22.72
C GLY A 204 2.62 -2.52 -21.22
N PHE A 205 3.10 -3.67 -20.76
CA PHE A 205 3.40 -3.88 -19.35
C PHE A 205 4.61 -3.04 -18.92
N PRO A 206 4.52 -2.26 -17.83
CA PRO A 206 5.63 -1.43 -17.40
C PRO A 206 6.75 -2.29 -16.82
N THR A 207 7.99 -1.97 -17.19
CA THR A 207 9.19 -2.66 -16.71
C THR A 207 10.15 -1.66 -16.07
N ALA A 208 11.08 -2.16 -15.25
CA ALA A 208 12.06 -1.32 -14.58
C ALA A 208 12.92 -0.51 -15.57
N LYS A 209 13.10 -1.00 -16.80
CA LYS A 209 13.80 -0.27 -17.87
C LYS A 209 13.07 1.02 -18.27
N ASN A 210 11.75 1.01 -18.30
CA ASN A 210 10.95 2.12 -18.81
C ASN A 210 10.42 3.02 -17.68
N TYR A 211 10.22 2.45 -16.49
CA TYR A 211 9.55 3.11 -15.38
C TYR A 211 10.29 2.93 -14.04
N GLY A 212 11.52 2.42 -14.01
CA GLY A 212 12.26 2.24 -12.76
C GLY A 212 11.49 1.43 -11.71
N ASN A 213 11.60 1.83 -10.44
CA ASN A 213 11.01 1.10 -9.32
C ASN A 213 9.48 1.13 -9.27
N ILE A 214 8.82 2.06 -9.98
CA ILE A 214 7.34 2.13 -10.00
C ILE A 214 6.72 1.08 -10.92
N ALA A 215 7.50 0.39 -11.75
CA ALA A 215 7.03 -0.72 -12.57
C ALA A 215 6.46 -1.89 -11.73
N ASP A 216 7.05 -2.13 -10.56
CA ASP A 216 6.69 -3.24 -9.65
C ASP A 216 5.22 -3.14 -9.16
N ILE A 217 4.66 -1.95 -9.20
CA ILE A 217 3.28 -1.70 -8.77
C ILE A 217 2.29 -2.36 -9.72
N ALA A 218 2.56 -2.33 -11.03
CA ALA A 218 1.73 -3.03 -12.00
C ALA A 218 1.76 -4.53 -11.73
N TRP A 219 2.95 -5.10 -11.56
CA TRP A 219 3.10 -6.51 -11.22
C TRP A 219 2.30 -6.85 -9.96
N SER A 220 2.45 -6.05 -8.90
CA SER A 220 1.73 -6.28 -7.66
C SER A 220 0.21 -6.21 -7.83
N VAL A 221 -0.34 -5.27 -8.60
CA VAL A 221 -1.80 -5.15 -8.77
C VAL A 221 -2.33 -6.32 -9.60
N ILE A 222 -1.63 -6.69 -10.68
CA ILE A 222 -2.03 -7.82 -11.54
C ILE A 222 -1.88 -9.15 -10.78
N HIS A 223 -0.81 -9.34 -9.99
CA HIS A 223 -0.61 -10.56 -9.22
C HIS A 223 -1.74 -10.78 -8.19
N HIS A 224 -2.25 -9.72 -7.54
CA HIS A 224 -3.33 -9.80 -6.54
C HIS A 224 -4.74 -9.65 -7.14
N SER A 225 -4.86 -9.71 -8.47
CA SER A 225 -6.15 -9.55 -9.15
C SER A 225 -6.98 -10.83 -9.15
N ASN A 226 -8.13 -10.80 -9.82
CA ASN A 226 -8.98 -11.97 -9.98
C ASN A 226 -8.38 -12.99 -10.97
N ASP A 227 -8.89 -14.23 -10.92
CA ASP A 227 -8.39 -15.35 -11.72
C ASP A 227 -8.37 -15.05 -13.21
N GLU A 228 -9.42 -14.41 -13.73
CA GLU A 228 -9.53 -14.02 -15.15
C GLU A 228 -8.36 -13.10 -15.57
N THR A 229 -8.04 -12.10 -14.74
CA THR A 229 -6.96 -11.16 -15.03
C THR A 229 -5.59 -11.82 -14.90
N ILE A 230 -5.42 -12.72 -13.93
CA ILE A 230 -4.18 -13.49 -13.76
C ILE A 230 -3.90 -14.33 -15.01
N VAL A 231 -4.91 -15.06 -15.49
CA VAL A 231 -4.83 -15.88 -16.71
C VAL A 231 -4.57 -15.02 -17.94
N LYS A 232 -5.26 -13.88 -18.08
CA LYS A 232 -5.08 -12.94 -19.20
C LYS A 232 -3.62 -12.48 -19.34
N TYR A 233 -2.98 -12.09 -18.25
CA TYR A 233 -1.61 -11.53 -18.29
C TYR A 233 -0.50 -12.57 -18.17
N TYR A 234 -0.80 -13.85 -17.93
CA TYR A 234 0.23 -14.90 -17.83
C TYR A 234 1.20 -14.91 -19.04
N PRO A 235 0.75 -14.88 -20.31
CA PRO A 235 1.68 -14.87 -21.46
C PRO A 235 2.59 -13.64 -21.47
N THR A 236 2.08 -12.49 -21.01
CA THR A 236 2.88 -11.26 -20.88
C THR A 236 3.94 -11.40 -19.80
N ILE A 237 3.56 -11.91 -18.63
CA ILE A 237 4.46 -12.14 -17.49
C ILE A 237 5.56 -13.16 -17.85
N GLU A 238 5.21 -14.27 -18.51
CA GLU A 238 6.16 -15.26 -18.99
C GLU A 238 7.15 -14.68 -20.00
N LYS A 239 6.68 -13.85 -20.94
CA LYS A 239 7.53 -13.13 -21.88
C LYS A 239 8.47 -12.16 -21.15
N LEU A 240 8.00 -11.45 -20.13
CA LEU A 240 8.84 -10.54 -19.35
C LEU A 240 9.90 -11.30 -18.57
N TYR A 241 9.58 -12.47 -18.01
CA TYR A 241 10.53 -13.31 -17.31
C TYR A 241 11.62 -13.84 -18.24
N THR A 242 11.24 -14.43 -19.38
CA THR A 242 12.18 -14.97 -20.38
C THR A 242 13.07 -13.90 -21.01
N THR A 243 12.68 -12.62 -20.93
CA THR A 243 13.48 -11.47 -21.38
C THR A 243 14.16 -10.72 -20.24
N TYR A 244 14.19 -11.27 -19.02
CA TYR A 244 14.83 -10.69 -17.82
C TYR A 244 14.31 -9.30 -17.44
N GLN A 245 13.03 -9.03 -17.70
CA GLN A 245 12.37 -7.77 -17.38
C GLN A 245 11.55 -7.79 -16.09
N ILE A 246 11.40 -8.97 -15.47
CA ILE A 246 10.91 -9.17 -14.11
C ILE A 246 11.82 -10.15 -13.37
N SER A 247 11.78 -10.15 -12.04
CA SER A 247 12.61 -11.06 -11.24
C SER A 247 12.09 -12.50 -11.31
N SER A 248 12.96 -13.47 -11.04
CA SER A 248 12.57 -14.88 -10.91
C SER A 248 11.61 -15.11 -9.75
N ILE A 249 11.73 -14.32 -8.67
CA ILE A 249 10.85 -14.38 -7.50
C ILE A 249 9.43 -13.94 -7.91
N ASP A 250 9.30 -12.79 -8.58
CA ASP A 250 8.00 -12.28 -9.03
C ASP A 250 7.35 -13.22 -10.03
N PHE A 251 8.15 -13.83 -10.92
CA PHE A 251 7.65 -14.88 -11.81
C PHE A 251 7.16 -16.11 -11.04
N ALA A 252 7.92 -16.61 -10.05
CA ALA A 252 7.52 -17.77 -9.25
C ALA A 252 6.19 -17.55 -8.51
N TYR A 253 6.02 -16.39 -7.87
CA TYR A 253 4.74 -16.00 -7.25
C TYR A 253 3.59 -16.00 -8.26
N TYR A 254 3.81 -15.38 -9.42
CA TYR A 254 2.77 -15.28 -10.44
C TYR A 254 2.43 -16.64 -11.05
N TYR A 255 3.45 -17.44 -11.38
CA TYR A 255 3.32 -18.77 -11.97
C TYR A 255 2.53 -19.71 -11.06
N ASP A 256 2.85 -19.76 -9.77
CA ASP A 256 2.12 -20.62 -8.83
C ASP A 256 0.66 -20.20 -8.71
N ARG A 257 0.38 -18.89 -8.68
CA ARG A 257 -1.00 -18.40 -8.63
C ARG A 257 -1.77 -18.77 -9.90
N TYR A 258 -1.16 -18.59 -11.07
CA TYR A 258 -1.72 -19.05 -12.35
C TYR A 258 -1.94 -20.58 -12.35
N SER A 259 -0.96 -21.35 -11.89
CA SER A 259 -0.99 -22.82 -11.89
C SER A 259 -2.08 -23.36 -10.97
N LEU A 260 -2.32 -22.73 -9.83
CA LEU A 260 -3.45 -23.08 -8.96
C LEU A 260 -4.79 -22.82 -9.64
N ILE A 261 -4.92 -21.77 -10.45
CA ILE A 261 -6.17 -21.48 -11.20
C ILE A 261 -6.42 -22.54 -12.28
N VAL A 262 -5.40 -22.91 -13.05
CA VAL A 262 -5.60 -23.78 -14.23
C VAL A 262 -5.48 -25.27 -13.92
N ASN A 263 -4.64 -25.65 -12.95
CA ASN A 263 -4.29 -27.05 -12.65
C ASN A 263 -4.48 -27.45 -11.18
N ASN A 264 -4.90 -26.53 -10.29
CA ASN A 264 -5.03 -26.75 -8.85
C ASN A 264 -3.75 -27.20 -8.12
N VAL A 265 -2.58 -26.98 -8.72
CA VAL A 265 -1.27 -27.26 -8.11
C VAL A 265 -0.32 -26.10 -8.38
N GLN A 266 0.62 -25.88 -7.47
CA GLN A 266 1.70 -24.91 -7.61
C GLN A 266 3.06 -25.61 -7.70
N TYR A 267 4.11 -24.95 -8.19
CA TYR A 267 5.43 -25.56 -8.34
C TYR A 267 6.45 -25.01 -7.33
N TYR A 268 6.47 -23.70 -7.12
CA TYR A 268 7.45 -23.03 -6.27
C TYR A 268 7.02 -22.89 -4.80
N GLY A 269 5.80 -23.30 -4.45
CA GLY A 269 5.31 -23.30 -3.07
C GLY A 269 5.05 -21.92 -2.48
N THR A 270 4.79 -20.91 -3.32
CA THR A 270 4.65 -19.50 -2.90
C THR A 270 3.26 -19.13 -2.38
N GLN A 271 2.25 -19.95 -2.65
CA GLN A 271 0.84 -19.67 -2.37
C GLN A 271 0.32 -20.46 -1.18
N PHE A 272 -0.52 -19.80 -0.39
CA PHE A 272 -1.15 -20.34 0.80
C PHE A 272 -2.66 -20.16 0.70
N VAL A 273 -3.40 -21.10 1.27
CA VAL A 273 -4.86 -21.05 1.40
C VAL A 273 -5.25 -21.15 2.86
N LYS A 274 -6.38 -20.53 3.21
CA LYS A 274 -6.94 -20.68 4.55
C LYS A 274 -7.67 -22.02 4.65
N ASP A 275 -7.19 -22.90 5.52
CA ASP A 275 -7.86 -24.14 5.83
C ASP A 275 -9.25 -23.85 6.44
N LYS A 276 -10.29 -24.47 5.89
CA LYS A 276 -11.68 -24.18 6.29
C LYS A 276 -12.00 -24.73 7.68
N ALA A 277 -11.35 -25.81 8.09
CA ALA A 277 -11.63 -26.46 9.37
C ALA A 277 -10.94 -25.75 10.55
N THR A 278 -9.70 -25.32 10.35
CA THR A 278 -8.85 -24.75 11.42
C THR A 278 -8.70 -23.23 11.33
N GLY A 279 -9.04 -22.63 10.19
CA GLY A 279 -8.83 -21.21 9.92
C GLY A 279 -7.36 -20.81 9.77
N LYS A 280 -6.42 -21.77 9.76
CA LYS A 280 -4.98 -21.52 9.61
C LYS A 280 -4.61 -21.42 8.14
N PHE A 281 -3.59 -20.63 7.82
CA PHE A 281 -2.99 -20.65 6.49
C PHE A 281 -2.15 -21.92 6.34
N ILE A 282 -2.43 -22.70 5.30
CA ILE A 282 -1.69 -23.88 4.89
C ILE A 282 -1.18 -23.69 3.46
N MET A 283 -0.07 -24.32 3.11
CA MET A 283 0.47 -24.26 1.75
C MET A 283 -0.52 -24.92 0.78
N SER A 284 -0.78 -24.29 -0.37
CA SER A 284 -1.61 -24.89 -1.42
C SER A 284 -0.91 -26.13 -2.01
N PRO A 285 -1.64 -27.07 -2.67
CA PRO A 285 -1.04 -28.30 -3.19
C PRO A 285 0.16 -28.03 -4.10
N VAL A 286 1.30 -28.65 -3.79
CA VAL A 286 2.55 -28.50 -4.56
C VAL A 286 2.70 -29.71 -5.49
N GLN A 287 2.93 -29.47 -6.77
CA GLN A 287 3.46 -30.48 -7.66
C GLN A 287 4.91 -30.73 -7.28
N LEU A 288 5.14 -31.88 -6.67
CA LEU A 288 6.48 -32.37 -6.45
C LEU A 288 7.08 -32.75 -7.81
N PRO A 289 8.25 -32.25 -8.21
CA PRO A 289 8.95 -32.83 -9.35
C PRO A 289 9.19 -34.33 -9.11
N ASP A 290 9.25 -35.09 -10.21
CA ASP A 290 9.34 -36.56 -10.20
C ASP A 290 10.57 -37.09 -9.42
N ASP A 291 11.54 -36.23 -9.07
CA ASP A 291 12.75 -36.54 -8.32
C ASP A 291 12.63 -36.37 -6.78
N LEU A 292 11.49 -35.88 -6.27
CA LEU A 292 11.28 -35.63 -4.84
C LEU A 292 10.90 -36.86 -4.00
N GLU A 293 10.94 -38.07 -4.55
CA GLU A 293 10.98 -39.31 -3.74
C GLU A 293 12.21 -39.33 -2.80
N THR A 294 13.20 -38.47 -3.01
CA THR A 294 14.48 -38.46 -2.27
C THR A 294 14.59 -37.45 -1.12
N ILE A 295 13.57 -36.65 -0.79
CA ILE A 295 13.65 -35.69 0.34
C ILE A 295 13.30 -36.33 1.71
N ASN A 296 12.85 -37.58 1.74
CA ASN A 296 12.52 -38.31 2.98
C ASN A 296 13.42 -39.52 3.27
N GLU A 297 14.71 -39.48 2.88
CA GLU A 297 15.74 -40.39 3.43
C GLU A 297 16.78 -39.65 4.29
#